data_AF-A0A520AUF0-F1
#
_entry.id   AF-A0A520AUF0-F1
#
_cell.length_a   1.000
_cell.length_b   1.000
_cell.length_c   1.000
_cell.angle_alpha   90.00
_cell.angle_beta   90.00
_cell.angle_gamma   90.00
#
_symmetry.space_group_name_H-M   'P 1'
#
loop_
_entity.id
_entity.type
_entity.pdbx_description
1 polymer ?
#
loop_
_entity_poly.entity_id
_entity_poly.type
_entity_poly.pdbx_seq_one_letter_code
_entity_poly.pdbx_strand_id
1 'polypeptide(L)' 'MLLHLFVAMNTANILSEPELIRLVHTSTNIGQRWLYQLAKDGQVEPRRAGDDVTLTTEAKMKLRQYLDTVQVQ' A
#
# COMPACT_ATOMS: atom_id res chain seq x y z
N MET A 1 -4.05 4.90 -2.36
CA MET A 1 -3.54 3.51 -2.39
C MET A 1 -2.93 3.10 -1.07
N LEU A 2 -1.91 3.81 -0.56
CA LEU A 2 -1.26 3.49 0.72
C LEU A 2 -2.25 3.32 1.88
N LEU A 3 -3.26 4.18 2.00
CA LEU A 3 -4.30 4.04 3.04
C LEU A 3 -5.01 2.68 2.99
N HIS A 4 -5.42 2.20 1.80
CA HIS A 4 -6.04 0.88 1.66
C HIS A 4 -5.09 -0.24 2.04
N LEU A 5 -3.81 -0.13 1.68
CA LEU A 5 -2.78 -1.10 2.07
C LEU A 5 -2.56 -1.12 3.59
N PHE A 6 -2.57 0.05 4.24
CA PHE A 6 -2.44 0.16 5.69
C PHE A 6 -3.64 -0.45 6.41
N VAL A 7 -4.86 -0.18 5.93
CA VAL A 7 -6.08 -0.78 6.48
C VAL A 7 -6.06 -2.30 6.29
N ALA A 8 -5.74 -2.78 5.08
CA ALA A 8 -5.68 -4.21 4.78
C ALA A 8 -4.64 -4.94 5.65
N MET A 9 -3.46 -4.34 5.87
CA MET A 9 -2.47 -4.87 6.79
C MET A 9 -3.03 -5.04 8.22
N ASN A 10 -3.76 -4.06 8.74
CA ASN A 10 -4.32 -4.12 10.09
C ASN A 10 -5.46 -5.15 10.22
N THR A 11 -6.14 -5.47 9.12
CA THR A 11 -7.20 -6.50 9.09
C THR A 11 -6.69 -7.87 8.63
N ALA A 12 -5.37 -8.07 8.52
CA ALA A 12 -4.75 -9.27 7.96
C ALA A 12 -5.29 -9.66 6.57
N ASN A 13 -5.72 -8.68 5.79
CA ASN A 13 -6.20 -8.86 4.42
C ASN A 13 -5.06 -8.57 3.42
N ILE A 14 -5.05 -9.30 2.31
CA ILE A 14 -4.09 -9.11 1.22
C ILE A 14 -4.84 -8.54 0.02
N LEU A 15 -4.33 -7.46 -0.56
CA LEU A 15 -4.93 -6.81 -1.72
C LEU A 15 -4.11 -7.12 -2.98
N SER A 16 -4.79 -7.64 -4.00
CA SER A 16 -4.22 -7.75 -5.34
C SER A 16 -4.08 -6.37 -6.01
N GLU A 17 -3.18 -6.24 -6.98
CA GLU A 17 -3.04 -5.00 -7.75
C GLU A 17 -4.36 -4.55 -8.41
N PRO A 18 -5.13 -5.40 -9.11
CA PRO A 18 -6.39 -4.98 -9.72
C PRO A 18 -7.42 -4.51 -8.69
N GLU A 19 -7.48 -5.18 -7.53
CA GLU A 19 -8.38 -4.79 -6.44
C GLU A 19 -8.00 -3.44 -5.85
N LEU A 20 -6.71 -3.22 -5.59
CA LEU A 20 -6.20 -1.95 -5.05
C LEU A 20 -6.46 -0.78 -6.02
N ILE A 21 -6.26 -1.00 -7.32
CA ILE A 21 -6.55 -0.01 -8.37
C ILE A 21 -8.04 0.33 -8.38
N ARG A 22 -8.92 -0.68 -8.30
CA ARG A 22 -10.37 -0.49 -8.24
C ARG A 22 -10.78 0.33 -7.01
N LEU A 23 -10.20 0.05 -5.85
CA LEU A 23 -10.51 0.74 -4.58
C LEU A 23 -10.19 2.23 -4.62
N VAL A 24 -9.22 2.65 -5.43
CA VAL A 24 -8.84 4.08 -5.56
C VAL A 24 -9.46 4.77 -6.77
N HIS A 25 -10.43 4.13 -7.41
CA HIS A 25 -11.24 4.71 -8.49
C HIS A 25 -10.42 5.35 -9.62
N THR A 26 -9.35 4.66 -10.04
CA THR A 26 -8.49 5.11 -11.13
C THR A 26 -8.42 4.08 -12.26
N SER A 27 -7.91 4.48 -13.42
CA SER A 27 -7.68 3.55 -14.52
C SER A 27 -6.50 2.63 -14.22
N THR A 28 -6.49 1.43 -14.82
CA THR A 28 -5.38 0.47 -14.65
C THR A 28 -4.01 1.09 -14.94
N ASN A 29 -3.90 1.86 -16.03
CA ASN A 29 -2.64 2.49 -16.42
C ASN A 29 -2.14 3.51 -15.39
N ILE A 30 -3.03 4.36 -14.87
CA ILE A 30 -2.65 5.35 -13.85
C ILE A 30 -2.32 4.63 -12.55
N GLY A 31 -3.15 3.66 -12.17
CA GLY A 31 -2.99 2.83 -10.99
C GLY A 31 -1.61 2.18 -10.98
N GLN A 32 -1.25 1.46 -12.04
CA GLN A 32 0.05 0.80 -12.21
C GLN A 32 1.23 1.78 -12.14
N ARG A 33 1.11 2.98 -12.73
CA ARG A 33 2.16 4.01 -12.63
C ARG A 33 2.40 4.45 -11.19
N TRP A 34 1.33 4.71 -10.43
CA TRP A 34 1.47 5.04 -9.00
C TRP A 34 2.11 3.90 -8.23
N LEU A 35 1.68 2.69 -8.54
CA LEU A 35 2.12 1.46 -7.93
C LEU A 35 3.61 1.15 -8.22
N TYR A 36 4.11 1.53 -9.40
CA TYR A 36 5.54 1.50 -9.74
C TYR A 36 6.31 2.57 -8.95
N GLN A 37 5.77 3.80 -8.88
CA GLN A 37 6.40 4.88 -8.13
C GLN A 37 6.51 4.55 -6.63
N LEU A 38 5.47 3.97 -6.03
CA LEU A 38 5.50 3.53 -4.63
C LEU A 38 6.55 2.45 -4.36
N ALA A 39 6.80 1.55 -5.32
CA ALA A 39 7.87 0.57 -5.20
C ALA A 39 9.25 1.23 -5.28
N LYS A 40 9.42 2.19 -6.20
CA LYS A 40 10.63 3.00 -6.33
C LYS A 40 10.93 3.82 -5.06
N ASP A 41 9.88 4.30 -4.39
CA ASP A 41 9.98 5.06 -3.14
C ASP A 41 10.10 4.17 -1.89
N GLY A 42 10.27 2.86 -2.07
CA GLY A 42 10.45 1.89 -0.99
C GLY A 42 9.22 1.70 -0.10
N GLN A 43 8.03 2.11 -0.56
CA GLN A 43 6.80 2.00 0.22
C GLN A 43 6.14 0.63 0.09
N VAL A 44 6.28 0.03 -1.09
CA VAL A 44 5.68 -1.26 -1.47
C VAL A 44 6.77 -2.16 -2.02
N GLU A 45 6.68 -3.46 -1.77
CA GLU A 45 7.62 -4.44 -2.29
C GLU A 45 7.59 -4.48 -3.83
N PRO A 46 8.73 -4.77 -4.50
CA PRO A 46 8.76 -5.06 -5.92
C PRO A 46 7.82 -6.23 -6.26
N ARG A 47 7.04 -6.08 -7.33
CA ARG A 47 6.03 -7.06 -7.74
C ARG A 47 5.84 -7.06 -9.26
N ARG A 48 5.17 -8.09 -9.80
CA ARG A 48 4.70 -8.08 -11.20
C ARG A 48 3.27 -7.53 -11.26
N ALA A 49 2.86 -7.09 -12.44
CA ALA A 49 1.50 -6.64 -12.67
C ALA A 49 0.51 -7.78 -12.39
N GLY A 50 -0.56 -7.48 -11.64
CA GLY A 50 -1.55 -8.47 -11.22
C GLY A 50 -1.25 -9.20 -9.91
N ASP A 51 -0.02 -9.12 -9.39
CA ASP A 51 0.36 -9.75 -8.11
C ASP A 51 -0.27 -9.03 -6.91
N ASP A 52 -0.15 -9.67 -5.74
CA ASP A 52 -0.44 -9.04 -4.45
C ASP A 52 0.47 -7.84 -4.18
N VAL A 53 -0.10 -6.87 -3.48
CA VAL A 53 0.58 -5.62 -3.15
C VAL A 53 0.86 -5.58 -1.66
N THR A 54 2.14 -5.71 -1.29
CA THR A 54 2.58 -5.71 0.11
C THR A 54 3.44 -4.50 0.44
N LEU A 55 3.17 -3.86 1.57
CA LEU A 55 4.04 -2.79 2.09
C LEU A 55 5.41 -3.35 2.47
N THR A 56 6.46 -2.56 2.27
CA THR A 56 7.80 -2.90 2.76
C THR A 56 7.85 -2.89 4.29
N THR A 57 8.82 -3.61 4.85
CA THR A 57 9.06 -3.58 6.30
C THR A 57 9.28 -2.15 6.82
N GLU A 58 10.02 -1.32 6.07
CA GLU A 58 10.29 0.07 6.45
C GLU A 58 9.01 0.92 6.47
N ALA A 59 8.14 0.79 5.45
CA ALA A 59 6.88 1.52 5.40
C ALA A 59 5.94 1.13 6.56
N LYS A 60 5.91 -0.16 6.91
CA LYS A 60 5.15 -0.66 8.07
C LYS A 60 5.66 -0.07 9.38
N MET A 61 6.98 -0.03 9.57
CA MET A 61 7.60 0.55 10.78
C MET A 61 7.30 2.04 10.92
N LYS A 62 7.43 2.82 9.84
CA LYS A 62 7.13 4.27 9.84
C LYS A 62 5.67 4.55 10.18
N LEU A 63 4.74 3.78 9.61
CA LEU A 63 3.33 3.90 9.96
C LEU A 63 3.11 3.59 11.45
N ARG A 64 3.70 2.50 11.95
CA ARG A 64 3.53 2.11 13.34
C ARG A 64 4.03 3.20 14.29
N GLN A 65 5.22 3.75 14.03
CA GLN A 65 5.77 4.89 14.77
C GLN A 65 4.83 6.09 14.73
N TYR A 66 4.28 6.44 13.56
CA TYR A 66 3.32 7.54 13.45
C TYR A 66 2.07 7.29 14.31
N LEU A 67 1.46 6.11 14.23
CA LEU A 67 0.28 5.78 15.03
C LEU A 67 0.56 5.79 16.53
N ASP A 68 1.74 5.35 16.94
CA ASP A 68 2.16 5.38 18.35
C ASP A 68 2.35 6.84 18.82
N THR A 69 2.79 7.77 17.97
CA THR A 69 2.87 9.21 18.29
C THR A 69 1.51 9.93 18.29
N VAL A 70 0.53 9.37 17.58
CA VAL A 70 -0.83 9.91 17.50
C VAL A 70 -1.74 9.32 18.59
N GLN A 71 -1.18 8.57 19.56
CA GLN A 71 -1.94 8.16 20.75
C GLN A 71 -2.62 9.39 21.35
N VAL A 72 -3.94 9.35 21.21
CA VAL A 72 -4.93 10.36 21.54
C VAL A 72 -4.69 10.84 22.99
N GLN A 73 -4.38 12.13 23.13
CA GLN A 73 -4.62 12.86 24.38
C GLN A 73 -6.12 12.96 24.63
#